data_AF-A0A4Q3V7V2-F1
#
_entry.id   AF-A0A4Q3V7V2-F1
#
_cell.length_a   1.000
_cell.length_b   1.000
_cell.length_c   1.000
_cell.angle_alpha   90.00
_cell.angle_beta   90.00
_cell.angle_gamma   90.00
#
_symmetry.space_group_name_H-M   'P 1'
#
loop_
_entity.id
_entity.type
_entity.pdbx_description
1 polymer ?
#
loop_
_entity_poly.entity_id
_entity_poly.type
_entity_poly.pdbx_seq_one_letter_code
_entity_poly.pdbx_strand_id
1 'polypeptide(L)'
;MNVPLCNILFIDIETVSQHPSHDMLTEEWKALWQKKAEIILRNNTVETPESIYDRAAIYAEFGKIICISCGLLQQTDSGKKMVLKSFSGDDEKALLMAFSDMLARWSTGQQKYFCAHNG
;
A
#
# COMPACT_ATOMS: atom_id res chain seq x y z
N MET A 1 -12.94 -24.31 -4.25
CA MET A 1 -12.36 -23.56 -5.38
C MET A 1 -10.86 -23.88 -5.39
N ASN A 2 -10.30 -24.38 -6.50
CA ASN A 2 -8.87 -24.68 -6.59
C ASN A 2 -8.19 -23.56 -7.39
N VAL A 3 -7.37 -22.73 -6.73
CA VAL A 3 -6.69 -21.60 -7.36
C VAL A 3 -5.26 -22.02 -7.73
N PRO A 4 -4.87 -22.02 -9.02
CA PRO A 4 -3.49 -22.29 -9.41
C PRO A 4 -2.55 -21.27 -8.78
N LEU A 5 -1.52 -21.73 -8.08
CA LEU A 5 -0.57 -20.83 -7.40
C LEU A 5 0.15 -19.86 -8.34
N CYS A 6 0.33 -20.22 -9.60
CA CYS A 6 0.91 -19.35 -10.63
C CYS A 6 -0.02 -18.21 -11.09
N ASN A 7 -1.29 -18.26 -10.69
CA ASN A 7 -2.27 -17.21 -10.96
C ASN A 7 -2.48 -16.27 -9.77
N ILE A 8 -1.69 -16.42 -8.69
CA ILE A 8 -1.72 -15.55 -7.52
C ILE A 8 -0.51 -14.60 -7.57
N LEU A 9 -0.77 -13.29 -7.50
CA LEU A 9 0.25 -12.29 -7.20
C LEU A 9 0.13 -11.93 -5.72
N PHE A 10 1.17 -12.25 -4.96
CA PHE A 10 1.33 -11.79 -3.59
C PHE A 10 1.80 -10.34 -3.63
N ILE A 11 1.19 -9.45 -2.87
CA ILE A 11 1.51 -8.03 -2.87
C ILE A 11 1.57 -7.50 -1.43
N ASP A 12 2.52 -6.60 -1.22
CA ASP A 12 2.70 -5.85 0.01
C ASP A 12 3.06 -4.39 -0.33
N ILE A 13 2.56 -3.44 0.46
CA ILE A 13 2.66 -2.01 0.19
C ILE A 13 3.12 -1.29 1.46
N GLU A 14 4.17 -0.48 1.32
CA GLU A 14 4.66 0.37 2.39
C GLU A 14 4.38 1.83 2.07
N THR A 15 3.94 2.55 3.10
CA THR A 15 3.50 3.94 3.03
C THR A 15 4.25 4.80 4.05
N VAL A 16 4.30 6.10 3.76
CA VAL A 16 4.68 7.15 4.71
C VAL A 16 3.55 8.15 4.80
N SER A 17 3.56 9.06 5.78
CA SER A 17 2.60 10.16 5.81
C SER A 17 2.78 11.07 4.58
N GLN A 18 1.69 11.59 4.03
CA GLN A 18 1.75 12.49 2.86
C GLN A 18 2.62 13.74 3.12
N HIS A 19 2.60 14.25 4.34
CA HIS A 19 3.47 15.32 4.80
C HIS A 19 4.33 14.86 5.99
N PRO A 20 5.52 15.44 6.22
CA PRO A 20 6.37 15.09 7.35
C PRO A 20 5.78 15.44 8.72
N SER A 21 4.87 16.41 8.80
CA SER A 21 4.23 16.83 10.04
C SER A 21 2.84 17.39 9.80
N HIS A 22 2.02 17.42 10.85
CA HIS A 22 0.67 17.97 10.81
C HIS A 22 0.63 19.43 10.35
N ASP A 23 1.63 20.23 10.74
CA ASP A 23 1.68 21.66 10.42
C ASP A 23 1.88 21.94 8.92
N MET A 24 2.42 20.96 8.19
CA MET A 24 2.60 21.05 6.74
C MET A 24 1.35 20.65 5.94
N LEU A 25 0.30 20.15 6.61
CA LEU A 25 -0.99 19.92 5.97
C LEU A 25 -1.64 21.25 5.59
N THR A 26 -2.33 21.25 4.46
CA THR A 26 -3.29 22.31 4.15
C THR A 26 -4.45 22.30 5.16
N GLU A 27 -5.15 23.42 5.32
CA GLU A 27 -6.29 23.53 6.24
C GLU A 27 -7.41 22.52 5.94
N GLU A 28 -7.65 22.21 4.66
CA GLU A 28 -8.58 21.16 4.25
C GLU A 28 -8.16 19.78 4.79
N TRP A 29 -6.88 19.44 4.61
CA TRP A 29 -6.32 18.17 5.06
C TRP A 29 -6.24 18.06 6.59
N LYS A 30 -5.98 19.16 7.31
CA LYS A 30 -6.09 19.21 8.77
C LYS A 30 -7.51 18.90 9.23
N ALA A 31 -8.53 19.46 8.58
CA ALA A 31 -9.92 19.19 8.91
C ALA A 31 -10.35 17.73 8.63
N LEU A 32 -9.80 17.11 7.58
CA LEU A 32 -9.99 15.68 7.32
C LEU A 32 -9.30 14.81 8.36
N TRP A 33 -8.04 15.14 8.69
CA TRP A 33 -7.27 14.43 9.71
C TRP A 33 -7.95 14.54 11.08
N GLN A 34 -8.45 15.71 11.46
CA GLN A 34 -9.19 15.95 12.69
C GLN A 34 -10.32 14.93 12.89
N LYS A 35 -11.17 14.76 11.86
CA LYS A 35 -12.30 13.81 11.89
C LYS A 35 -11.82 12.36 12.06
N LYS A 36 -10.70 12.00 11.42
CA LYS A 36 -10.11 10.68 11.57
C LYS A 36 -9.53 10.49 12.97
N ALA A 37 -8.80 11.48 13.46
CA ALA A 37 -8.17 11.50 14.77
C ALA A 37 -9.20 11.34 15.89
N GLU A 38 -10.36 11.99 15.81
CA GLU A 38 -11.46 11.82 16.77
C GLU A 38 -11.91 10.35 16.92
N ILE A 39 -11.90 9.59 15.82
CA ILE A 39 -12.23 8.16 15.85
C ILE A 39 -11.11 7.35 16.50
N ILE A 40 -9.85 7.67 16.17
CA ILE A 40 -8.65 7.01 16.72
C ILE A 40 -8.55 7.25 18.23
N LEU A 41 -8.82 8.49 18.65
CA LEU A 41 -8.65 8.99 20.02
C LEU A 41 -9.88 8.77 20.89
N ARG A 42 -10.90 8.05 20.43
CA ARG A 42 -12.18 7.88 21.14
C ARG A 42 -12.04 7.45 22.61
N ASN A 43 -10.96 6.73 22.95
CA ASN A 43 -10.66 6.27 24.31
C ASN A 43 -9.35 6.87 24.88
N ASN A 44 -8.77 7.88 24.23
CA ASN A 44 -7.52 8.52 24.63
C ASN A 44 -7.75 10.02 24.86
N THR A 45 -7.57 10.47 26.10
CA THR A 45 -7.80 11.86 26.51
C THR A 45 -6.50 12.68 26.61
N VAL A 46 -5.35 12.06 26.38
CA VAL A 46 -4.03 12.70 26.52
C VAL A 46 -3.48 13.14 25.16
N GLU A 47 -3.71 12.32 24.13
CA GLU A 47 -3.22 12.59 22.79
C GLU A 47 -4.11 13.61 22.06
N THR A 48 -3.48 14.37 21.17
CA THR A 48 -4.12 15.33 20.28
C THR A 48 -4.05 14.85 18.83
N PRO A 49 -4.92 15.34 17.94
CA PRO A 49 -4.84 15.08 16.49
C PRO A 49 -3.44 15.33 15.93
N GLU A 50 -2.80 16.43 16.33
CA GLU A 50 -1.43 16.80 15.95
C GLU A 50 -0.42 15.74 16.42
N SER A 51 -0.51 15.32 17.70
CA SER A 51 0.47 14.41 18.29
C SER A 51 0.40 12.99 17.73
N ILE A 52 -0.72 12.60 17.11
CA ILE A 52 -0.86 11.27 16.50
C ILE A 52 -0.65 11.27 14.99
N TYR A 53 -0.26 12.39 14.39
CA TYR A 53 -0.11 12.50 12.94
C TYR A 53 0.93 11.54 12.35
N ASP A 54 1.91 11.09 13.12
CA ASP A 54 2.85 10.04 12.70
C ASP A 54 2.15 8.71 12.32
N ARG A 55 0.90 8.50 12.78
CA ARG A 55 0.07 7.36 12.41
C ARG A 55 -0.61 7.53 11.04
N ALA A 56 -0.51 8.69 10.40
CA ALA A 56 -1.15 8.99 9.13
C ALA A 56 -0.76 7.97 8.04
N ALA A 57 0.49 7.52 8.02
CA ALA A 57 0.98 6.50 7.09
C ALA A 57 0.13 5.21 7.07
N ILE A 58 -0.51 4.84 8.20
CA ILE A 58 -1.30 3.61 8.32
C ILE A 58 -2.61 3.69 7.53
N TYR A 59 -3.11 4.90 7.27
CA TYR A 59 -4.41 5.12 6.65
C TYR A 59 -4.24 5.50 5.19
N ALA A 60 -4.85 4.74 4.28
CA ALA A 60 -4.68 4.90 2.83
C ALA A 60 -4.97 6.32 2.34
N GLU A 61 -5.93 7.02 2.97
CA GLU A 61 -6.26 8.39 2.61
C GLU A 61 -5.23 9.44 3.07
N PHE A 62 -4.37 9.13 4.05
CA PHE A 62 -3.33 10.03 4.61
C PHE A 62 -1.89 9.56 4.36
N GLY A 63 -1.76 8.37 3.76
CA GLY A 63 -0.50 7.78 3.35
C GLY A 63 -0.11 8.15 1.92
N LYS A 64 1.19 8.03 1.67
CA LYS A 64 1.83 8.08 0.35
C LYS A 64 2.60 6.78 0.17
N ILE A 65 2.38 6.10 -0.94
CA ILE A 65 3.05 4.85 -1.27
C ILE A 65 4.51 5.14 -1.66
N ILE A 66 5.44 4.48 -0.97
CA ILE A 66 6.88 4.58 -1.22
C ILE A 66 7.50 3.28 -1.69
N CYS A 67 6.81 2.16 -1.48
CA CYS A 67 7.24 0.85 -1.95
C CYS A 67 6.03 -0.03 -2.23
N ILE A 68 6.08 -0.75 -3.35
CA ILE A 68 5.21 -1.89 -3.63
C ILE A 68 6.12 -3.08 -3.93
N SER A 69 5.98 -4.14 -3.15
CA SER A 69 6.65 -5.41 -3.40
C SER A 69 5.64 -6.45 -3.84
N CYS A 70 5.98 -7.24 -4.84
CA CYS A 70 5.12 -8.29 -5.34
C CYS A 70 5.89 -9.56 -5.68
N GLY A 71 5.21 -10.69 -5.55
CA GLY A 71 5.77 -12.02 -5.77
C GLY A 71 4.80 -12.94 -6.48
N LEU A 72 5.32 -13.77 -7.39
CA LEU A 72 4.54 -14.84 -8.02
C LEU A 72 5.32 -16.14 -8.09
N LEU A 73 4.61 -17.26 -8.03
CA LEU A 73 5.18 -18.59 -8.17
C LEU A 73 5.20 -19.01 -9.64
N GLN A 74 6.37 -19.37 -10.15
CA GLN A 74 6.55 -19.94 -11.47
C GLN A 74 6.86 -21.44 -11.36
N GLN A 75 6.27 -22.22 -12.26
CA GLN A 75 6.63 -23.63 -12.43
C GLN A 75 7.87 -23.72 -13.32
N THR A 76 8.84 -24.51 -12.89
CA THR A 76 10.10 -24.80 -13.60
C THR A 76 10.33 -26.31 -13.63
N ASP A 77 11.27 -26.77 -14.44
CA ASP A 77 11.64 -28.19 -14.55
C ASP A 77 12.18 -28.75 -13.21
N SER A 78 12.82 -27.90 -12.41
CA SER A 78 13.35 -28.23 -11.08
C SER A 78 12.36 -28.00 -9.92
N GLY A 79 11.10 -27.65 -10.21
CA GLY A 79 10.07 -27.39 -9.20
C GLY A 79 9.51 -25.97 -9.25
N LYS A 80 9.09 -25.42 -8.11
CA LYS A 80 8.49 -24.07 -8.03
C LYS A 80 9.55 -23.04 -7.64
N LYS A 81 9.54 -21.88 -8.32
CA LYS A 81 10.40 -20.73 -8.01
C LYS A 81 9.53 -19.52 -7.69
N MET A 82 9.90 -18.77 -6.65
CA MET A 82 9.30 -17.47 -6.38
C MET A 82 10.09 -16.37 -7.10
N VAL A 83 9.39 -15.53 -7.85
CA VAL A 83 9.95 -14.33 -8.50
C VAL A 83 9.42 -13.13 -7.77
N LEU A 84 10.33 -12.30 -7.25
CA LEU A 84 10.02 -11.08 -6.52
C LEU A 84 10.37 -9.85 -7.37
N LYS A 85 9.57 -8.81 -7.25
CA LYS A 85 9.83 -7.49 -7.82
C LYS A 85 9.34 -6.42 -6.87
N SER A 86 10.18 -5.41 -6.64
CA SER A 86 9.84 -4.23 -5.85
C SER A 86 9.91 -2.98 -6.72
N PHE A 87 9.02 -2.04 -6.45
CA PHE A 87 8.98 -0.70 -7.01
C PHE A 87 9.08 0.26 -5.83
N SER A 88 10.07 1.12 -5.80
CA SER A 88 10.26 2.09 -4.71
C SER A 88 10.78 3.42 -5.23
N GLY A 89 10.47 4.49 -4.51
CA GLY A 89 10.93 5.84 -4.83
C GLY A 89 10.01 6.93 -4.29
N ASP A 90 10.48 8.17 -4.40
CA ASP A 90 9.77 9.34 -3.86
C ASP A 90 8.66 9.86 -4.79
N ASP A 91 8.72 9.55 -6.09
CA ASP A 91 7.66 9.86 -7.04
C ASP A 91 6.63 8.74 -7.06
N GLU A 92 5.59 8.88 -6.22
CA GLU A 92 4.49 7.92 -6.11
C GLU A 92 3.80 7.67 -7.45
N LYS A 93 3.64 8.71 -8.28
CA LYS A 93 2.99 8.56 -9.59
C LYS A 93 3.83 7.66 -10.50
N ALA A 94 5.14 7.90 -10.56
CA ALA A 94 6.04 7.06 -11.36
C ALA A 94 6.05 5.60 -10.86
N LEU A 95 6.07 5.41 -9.53
CA LEU A 95 5.99 4.11 -8.88
C LEU A 95 4.70 3.37 -9.27
N LEU A 96 3.54 4.02 -9.11
CA LEU A 96 2.23 3.46 -9.42
C LEU A 96 2.07 3.14 -10.91
N MET A 97 2.58 4.00 -11.80
CA MET A 97 2.58 3.74 -13.24
C MET A 97 3.42 2.49 -13.58
N ALA A 98 4.63 2.38 -13.02
CA ALA A 98 5.49 1.22 -13.28
C ALA A 98 4.89 -0.09 -12.77
N PHE A 99 4.22 -0.05 -11.61
CA PHE A 99 3.49 -1.19 -11.06
C PHE A 99 2.28 -1.54 -11.93
N SER A 100 1.47 -0.55 -12.33
CA SER A 100 0.30 -0.73 -13.21
C SER A 100 0.69 -1.37 -14.54
N ASP A 101 1.78 -0.91 -15.16
CA ASP A 101 2.30 -1.49 -16.41
C ASP A 101 2.70 -2.96 -16.24
N MET A 102 3.27 -3.33 -15.10
CA MET A 102 3.60 -4.72 -14.80
C MET A 102 2.33 -5.56 -14.60
N LEU A 103 1.36 -5.03 -13.86
CA LEU A 103 0.07 -5.67 -13.66
C LEU A 103 -0.67 -5.92 -14.97
N ALA A 104 -0.69 -4.93 -15.88
CA ALA A 104 -1.34 -5.05 -17.19
C ALA A 104 -0.74 -6.18 -18.03
N ARG A 105 0.58 -6.40 -17.95
CA ARG A 105 1.24 -7.53 -18.63
C ARG A 105 0.92 -8.87 -17.96
N TRP A 106 0.95 -8.90 -16.63
CA TRP A 106 0.72 -10.12 -15.84
C TRP A 106 -0.75 -10.58 -15.86
N SER A 107 -1.71 -9.65 -15.94
CA SER A 107 -3.15 -9.93 -15.88
C SER A 107 -3.73 -10.55 -17.15
N THR A 108 -2.92 -10.73 -18.19
CA THR A 108 -3.36 -11.33 -19.45
C THR A 108 -3.69 -12.82 -19.30
N GLY A 109 -4.70 -13.28 -20.04
CA GLY A 109 -5.07 -14.68 -20.14
C GLY A 109 -6.07 -15.15 -19.08
N GLN A 110 -5.70 -16.18 -18.32
CA GLN A 110 -6.59 -16.83 -17.34
C GLN A 110 -6.88 -15.94 -16.13
N GLN A 111 -7.94 -16.28 -15.39
CA GLN A 111 -8.30 -15.63 -14.13
C GLN A 111 -7.11 -15.50 -13.19
N LYS A 112 -6.89 -14.27 -12.71
CA LYS A 112 -5.82 -13.90 -11.79
C LYS A 112 -6.38 -13.49 -10.44
N TYR A 113 -5.54 -13.58 -9.41
CA TYR A 113 -5.89 -13.29 -8.01
C TYR A 113 -4.79 -12.47 -7.35
N PHE A 114 -5.18 -11.47 -6.56
CA PHE A 114 -4.28 -10.84 -5.60
C PHE A 114 -4.36 -11.55 -4.25
N CYS A 115 -3.23 -11.63 -3.57
CA CYS A 115 -3.16 -12.04 -2.17
C CYS A 115 -2.35 -10.98 -1.43
N ALA A 116 -3.00 -10.31 -0.48
CA ALA A 116 -2.42 -9.24 0.31
C ALA A 116 -2.85 -9.40 1.77
N HIS A 117 -2.02 -8.90 2.68
CA HIS A 117 -2.47 -8.68 4.05
C HIS A 117 -3.22 -7.35 4.10
N ASN A 118 -4.51 -7.38 4.45
CA ASN A 118 -5.37 -6.19 4.51
C ASN A 118 -5.53 -5.42 3.17
N GLY A 119 -5.44 -6.12 2.03
CA GLY A 119 -5.65 -5.55 0.69
C GLY A 119 -6.98 -5.89 0.05
#